data_AF-A0A2G9XN95-F1
#
_entry.id   AF-A0A2G9XN95-F1
#
_cell.length_a   1.000
_cell.length_b   1.000
_cell.length_c   1.000
_cell.angle_alpha   90.00
_cell.angle_beta   90.00
_cell.angle_gamma   90.00
#
_symmetry.space_group_name_H-M   'P 1'
#
loop_
_entity.id
_entity.type
_entity.pdbx_description
1 polymer ?
#
loop_
_entity_poly.entity_id
_entity_poly.type
_entity_poly.pdbx_seq_one_letter_code
_entity_poly.pdbx_strand_id
1 'polypeptide(L)'
;MNALESALPFHVLIRAALRRVSALFAAYGDGEPDLDYRGLVRRAQEITIEESHLHWFDWRRWSNRQDQEMLMGGLIGTVAYSGDLTEFIPLLHLCETLHLGKQTAFGLGKIKIST
;
A
#
# COMPACT_ATOMS: atom_id res chain seq x y z
N MET A 1 14.66 -10.50 -20.13
CA MET A 1 15.85 -9.66 -19.88
C MET A 1 15.38 -8.45 -19.09
N ASN A 2 15.91 -8.30 -17.87
CA ASN A 2 15.64 -7.26 -16.85
C ASN A 2 14.22 -7.23 -16.25
N ALA A 3 13.91 -8.19 -15.37
CA ALA A 3 12.93 -7.93 -14.33
C ALA A 3 13.59 -6.91 -13.39
N LEU A 4 13.18 -5.64 -13.49
CA LEU A 4 13.48 -4.64 -12.46
C LEU A 4 12.76 -5.11 -11.20
N GLU A 5 13.48 -5.82 -10.33
CA GLU A 5 13.05 -6.05 -8.95
C GLU A 5 12.64 -4.70 -8.37
N SER A 6 11.34 -4.55 -8.15
CA SER A 6 10.76 -3.26 -7.83
C SER A 6 10.79 -3.09 -6.33
N ALA A 7 11.74 -2.33 -5.82
CA ALA A 7 11.79 -2.04 -4.38
C ALA A 7 10.58 -1.19 -3.96
N LEU A 8 9.92 -1.58 -2.87
CA LEU A 8 8.90 -0.78 -2.19
C LEU A 8 9.45 -0.33 -0.84
N PRO A 9 10.05 0.87 -0.72
CA PRO A 9 10.51 1.39 0.56
C PRO A 9 9.36 1.45 1.57
N PHE A 10 9.62 1.05 2.82
CA PHE A 10 8.57 0.90 3.83
C PHE A 10 7.77 2.20 4.07
N HIS A 11 8.44 3.35 4.14
CA HIS A 11 7.78 4.65 4.25
C HIS A 11 6.80 4.99 3.11
N VAL A 12 6.98 4.41 1.91
CA VAL A 12 6.04 4.58 0.79
C VAL A 12 4.77 3.77 1.04
N LEU A 13 4.90 2.53 1.52
CA LEU A 13 3.80 1.69 1.95
C LEU A 13 3.01 2.37 3.09
N ILE A 14 3.70 2.87 4.11
CA ILE A 14 3.09 3.58 5.25
C ILE A 14 2.38 4.85 4.81
N ARG A 15 2.95 5.65 3.91
CA ARG A 15 2.26 6.83 3.36
C ARG A 15 0.97 6.46 2.62
N ALA A 16 0.99 5.36 1.87
CA ALA A 16 -0.21 4.87 1.17
C ALA A 16 -1.30 4.40 2.15
N ALA A 17 -0.90 3.70 3.21
CA ALA A 17 -1.79 3.27 4.29
C ALA A 17 -2.41 4.46 5.04
N LEU A 18 -1.58 5.41 5.49
CA LEU A 18 -2.03 6.61 6.22
C LEU A 18 -3.03 7.44 5.41
N ARG A 19 -2.76 7.65 4.12
CA ARG A 19 -3.69 8.37 3.22
C ARG A 19 -5.02 7.65 3.10
N ARG A 20 -5.02 6.31 3.07
CA ARG A 20 -6.24 5.51 2.97
C ARG A 20 -7.07 5.61 4.25
N VAL A 21 -6.41 5.48 5.40
CA VAL A 21 -7.06 5.57 6.72
C VAL A 21 -7.64 6.96 6.94
N SER A 22 -6.85 8.01 6.72
CA SER A 22 -7.32 9.40 6.80
C SER A 22 -8.57 9.64 5.95
N ALA A 23 -8.54 9.23 4.68
CA ALA A 23 -9.68 9.41 3.77
C ALA A 23 -10.94 8.65 4.20
N LEU A 24 -10.80 7.43 4.74
CA LEU A 24 -11.95 6.64 5.18
C LEU A 24 -12.56 7.18 6.48
N PHE A 25 -11.72 7.55 7.44
CA PHE A 25 -12.19 8.11 8.71
C PHE A 25 -12.80 9.51 8.52
N ALA A 26 -12.24 10.33 7.62
CA ALA A 26 -12.84 11.61 7.26
C ALA A 26 -14.22 11.46 6.58
N ALA A 27 -14.43 10.38 5.81
CA ALA A 27 -15.67 10.17 5.06
C ALA A 27 -16.75 9.42 5.87
N TYR A 28 -16.35 8.51 6.76
CA TYR A 28 -17.25 7.55 7.42
C TYR A 28 -17.05 7.42 8.93
N GLY A 29 -16.05 8.09 9.51
CA GLY A 29 -15.82 8.16 10.96
C GLY A 29 -16.06 9.57 11.49
N ASP A 30 -15.48 9.86 12.66
CA ASP A 30 -15.62 11.15 13.35
C ASP A 30 -14.65 12.23 12.84
N GLY A 31 -14.14 12.09 11.60
CA GLY A 31 -13.16 13.00 11.00
C GLY A 31 -11.77 12.37 10.82
N GLU A 32 -10.82 13.17 10.36
CA GLU A 32 -9.42 12.71 10.19
C GLU A 32 -8.80 12.29 11.53
N PRO A 33 -8.16 11.12 11.64
CA PRO A 33 -7.53 10.67 12.88
C PRO A 33 -6.42 11.61 13.35
N ASP A 34 -6.38 11.87 14.65
CA ASP A 34 -5.27 12.60 15.26
C ASP A 34 -4.03 11.70 15.38
N LEU A 35 -3.25 11.63 14.30
CA LEU A 35 -2.03 10.84 14.19
C LEU A 35 -0.83 11.74 13.91
N ASP A 36 0.34 11.34 14.42
CA ASP A 36 1.62 11.94 14.05
C ASP A 36 2.06 11.46 12.65
N TYR A 37 1.36 11.91 11.60
CA TYR A 37 1.61 11.50 10.21
C TYR A 37 3.07 11.73 9.78
N ARG A 38 3.66 12.84 10.20
CA ARG A 38 5.03 13.21 9.82
C ARG A 38 6.04 12.34 10.55
N GLY A 39 5.90 12.15 11.85
CA GLY A 39 6.82 11.32 12.62
C GLY A 39 6.68 9.84 12.26
N LEU A 40 5.47 9.33 12.01
CA LEU A 40 5.26 7.97 11.51
C LEU A 40 6.00 7.73 10.19
N VAL A 41 5.88 8.65 9.23
CA VAL A 41 6.59 8.54 7.95
C VAL A 41 8.11 8.63 8.15
N ARG A 42 8.58 9.50 9.05
CA ARG A 42 10.01 9.62 9.36
C ARG A 42 10.57 8.34 9.95
N ARG A 43 9.94 7.78 10.99
CA ARG A 43 10.36 6.51 11.61
C ARG A 43 10.30 5.34 10.62
N ALA A 44 9.30 5.34 9.73
CA ALA A 44 9.20 4.36 8.64
C ALA A 44 10.35 4.44 7.60
N GLN A 45 11.15 5.52 7.58
CA GLN A 45 12.35 5.59 6.72
C GLN A 45 13.53 4.81 7.30
N GLU A 46 13.50 4.48 8.59
CA GLU A 46 14.56 3.73 9.27
C GLU A 46 14.42 2.21 9.04
N ILE A 47 13.27 1.79 8.50
CA ILE A 47 12.96 0.39 8.19
C ILE A 47 13.59 -0.01 6.85
N THR A 48 14.33 -1.11 6.87
CA THR A 48 15.06 -1.64 5.71
C THR A 48 14.30 -2.75 5.00
N ILE A 49 14.57 -2.92 3.71
CA ILE A 49 14.10 -4.08 2.93
C ILE A 49 15.15 -5.19 3.10
N GLU A 50 14.72 -6.37 3.55
CA GLU A 50 15.58 -7.56 3.60
C GLU A 50 15.54 -8.34 2.30
N GLU A 51 14.34 -8.49 1.72
CA GLU A 51 14.12 -9.27 0.51
C GLU A 51 12.94 -8.69 -0.27
N SER A 52 13.01 -8.74 -1.61
CA SER A 52 11.92 -8.29 -2.47
C SER A 52 11.76 -9.20 -3.68
N HIS A 53 10.56 -9.78 -3.82
CA HIS A 53 10.10 -10.51 -5.00
C HIS A 53 9.00 -9.72 -5.72
N LEU A 54 9.04 -8.40 -5.61
CA LEU A 54 8.06 -7.51 -6.21
C LEU A 54 8.37 -7.28 -7.68
N HIS A 55 7.32 -7.34 -8.48
CA HIS A 55 7.36 -6.97 -9.89
C HIS A 55 6.15 -6.15 -10.27
N TRP A 56 6.33 -5.30 -11.28
CA TRP A 56 5.23 -4.57 -11.87
C TRP A 56 4.39 -5.52 -12.73
N PHE A 57 3.08 -5.54 -12.49
CA PHE A 57 2.12 -6.29 -13.27
C PHE A 57 1.13 -5.32 -13.91
N ASP A 58 1.13 -5.31 -15.24
CA ASP A 58 0.15 -4.58 -16.05
C ASP A 58 -0.88 -5.56 -16.60
N TRP A 59 -2.16 -5.22 -16.41
CA TRP A 59 -3.28 -5.92 -17.01
C TRP A 59 -4.16 -4.92 -17.75
N ARG A 60 -4.79 -5.38 -18.83
CA ARG A 60 -5.72 -4.56 -19.64
C ARG A 60 -7.14 -5.04 -19.38
N ARG A 61 -7.99 -4.14 -18.89
CA ARG A 61 -9.44 -4.36 -18.82
C ARG A 61 -10.13 -3.57 -19.91
N TRP A 62 -10.92 -4.23 -20.75
CA TRP A 62 -11.81 -3.55 -21.67
C TRP A 62 -13.07 -3.05 -20.93
N SER A 63 -13.37 -1.75 -21.03
CA SER A 63 -14.59 -1.16 -20.45
C SER A 63 -15.66 -0.98 -21.52
N ASN A 64 -16.64 -1.89 -21.59
CA ASN A 64 -17.77 -1.79 -22.53
C ASN A 64 -18.61 -0.52 -22.35
N ARG A 65 -18.56 0.14 -21.17
CA ARG A 65 -19.30 1.39 -20.92
C ARG A 65 -18.61 2.65 -21.46
N GLN A 66 -17.29 2.62 -21.63
CA GLN A 66 -16.50 3.78 -22.05
C GLN A 66 -15.73 3.52 -23.36
N ASP A 67 -15.87 2.32 -23.93
CA ASP A 67 -15.18 1.84 -25.13
C ASP A 67 -13.67 2.15 -25.12
N GLN A 68 -13.06 1.96 -23.93
CA GLN A 68 -11.65 2.25 -23.68
C GLN A 68 -10.95 1.12 -22.94
N GLU A 69 -9.68 0.93 -23.30
CA GLU A 69 -8.75 0.03 -22.64
C GLU A 69 -8.23 0.67 -21.36
N MET A 70 -8.58 0.11 -20.20
CA MET A 70 -8.03 0.55 -18.92
C MET A 70 -6.73 -0.20 -18.66
N LEU A 71 -5.61 0.53 -18.68
CA LEU A 71 -4.34 0.07 -18.13
C LEU A 71 -4.46 0.09 -16.60
N MET A 72 -4.66 -1.10 -16.01
CA MET A 72 -4.56 -1.27 -14.56
C MET A 72 -3.25 -1.96 -14.26
N GLY A 73 -2.35 -1.25 -13.58
CA GLY A 73 -1.04 -1.74 -13.22
C GLY A 73 -0.75 -1.53 -11.74
N GLY A 74 0.12 -2.37 -11.19
CA GLY A 74 0.59 -2.24 -9.82
C GLY A 74 1.69 -3.22 -9.46
N LEU A 75 2.23 -3.06 -8.26
CA LEU A 75 3.19 -4.01 -7.70
C LEU A 75 2.45 -5.25 -7.18
N ILE A 76 2.94 -6.42 -7.56
CA ILE A 76 2.54 -7.72 -7.00
C ILE A 76 3.77 -8.50 -6.56
N GLY A 77 3.58 -9.43 -5.63
CA GLY A 77 4.64 -10.27 -5.07
C GLY A 77 4.76 -10.09 -3.55
N THR A 78 5.94 -10.37 -3.02
CA THR A 78 6.26 -10.29 -1.60
C THR A 78 7.43 -9.36 -1.34
N VAL A 79 7.47 -8.76 -0.16
CA VAL A 79 8.58 -7.94 0.33
C VAL A 79 8.71 -8.17 1.83
N ALA A 80 9.94 -8.37 2.29
CA ALA A 80 10.29 -8.53 3.70
C ALA A 80 10.99 -7.27 4.20
N TYR A 81 10.64 -6.84 5.41
CA TYR A 81 11.15 -5.63 6.04
C TYR A 81 11.76 -5.96 7.40
N SER A 82 12.78 -5.19 7.81
CA SER A 82 13.37 -5.27 9.15
C SER A 82 13.64 -3.91 9.78
N GLY A 83 13.63 -3.91 11.11
CA GLY A 83 13.70 -2.72 11.97
C GLY A 83 12.63 -2.76 13.05
N ASP A 84 12.37 -1.61 13.70
CA ASP A 84 11.28 -1.48 14.67
C ASP A 84 9.93 -1.34 13.95
N LEU A 85 9.26 -2.47 13.74
CA LEU A 85 7.97 -2.53 13.06
C LEU A 85 6.78 -2.34 14.00
N THR A 86 6.98 -2.35 15.32
CA THR A 86 5.92 -2.53 16.31
C THR A 86 4.83 -1.46 16.22
N GLU A 87 5.22 -0.19 16.03
CA GLU A 87 4.25 0.91 15.93
C GLU A 87 3.38 0.87 14.66
N PHE A 88 3.83 0.17 13.61
CA PHE A 88 3.16 0.13 12.31
C PHE A 88 2.20 -1.06 12.16
N ILE A 89 2.34 -2.09 13.00
CA ILE A 89 1.53 -3.32 12.93
C ILE A 89 0.01 -3.03 12.97
N PRO A 90 -0.52 -2.18 13.87
CA PRO A 90 -1.96 -1.89 13.89
C PRO A 90 -2.47 -1.26 12.59
N LEU A 91 -1.70 -0.33 12.02
CA LEU A 91 -2.03 0.34 10.76
C LEU A 91 -2.03 -0.67 9.58
N LEU A 92 -1.04 -1.56 9.56
CA LEU A 92 -0.91 -2.54 8.48
C LEU A 92 -2.04 -3.59 8.56
N HIS A 93 -2.43 -4.07 9.74
CA HIS A 93 -3.59 -4.97 9.89
C HIS A 93 -4.89 -4.34 9.41
N LEU A 94 -5.09 -3.05 9.69
CA LEU A 94 -6.23 -2.32 9.14
C LEU A 94 -6.21 -2.33 7.61
N CYS A 95 -5.04 -2.22 7.00
CA CYS A 95 -4.86 -2.25 5.55
C CYS A 95 -5.06 -3.65 4.93
N GLU A 96 -4.92 -4.76 5.67
CA GLU A 96 -5.31 -6.09 5.19
C GLU A 96 -6.82 -6.15 4.88
N THR A 97 -7.64 -5.42 5.66
CA THR A 97 -9.09 -5.36 5.48
C THR A 97 -9.51 -4.27 4.50
N LEU A 98 -8.90 -3.07 4.59
CA LEU A 98 -9.33 -1.89 3.82
C LEU A 98 -8.68 -1.76 2.44
N HIS A 99 -7.66 -2.59 2.18
CA HIS A 99 -6.70 -2.46 1.08
C HIS A 99 -5.97 -1.10 1.12
N LEU A 100 -4.95 -0.91 0.28
CA LEU A 100 -4.16 0.32 0.22
C LEU A 100 -3.90 0.81 -1.21
N GLY A 101 -3.59 2.10 -1.35
CA GLY A 101 -3.30 2.71 -2.66
C GLY A 101 -4.54 3.18 -3.41
N LYS A 102 -4.44 3.24 -4.74
CA LYS A 102 -5.53 3.71 -5.62
C LYS A 102 -6.39 2.53 -6.06
N GLN A 103 -7.64 2.81 -6.45
CA GLN A 103 -8.53 1.83 -7.06
C GLN A 103 -8.82 0.59 -6.18
N THR A 104 -8.77 0.74 -4.85
CA THR A 104 -9.10 -0.34 -3.90
C THR A 104 -10.51 -0.89 -4.07
N ALA A 105 -11.47 -0.05 -4.50
CA ALA A 105 -12.84 -0.46 -4.86
C ALA A 105 -12.90 -1.45 -6.04
N PHE A 106 -11.85 -1.55 -6.86
CA PHE A 106 -11.72 -2.53 -7.94
C PHE A 106 -10.94 -3.79 -7.50
N GLY A 107 -10.70 -3.97 -6.20
CA GLY A 107 -10.00 -5.13 -5.65
C GLY A 107 -8.47 -5.02 -5.61
N LEU A 108 -7.91 -3.88 -6.06
CA LEU A 108 -6.48 -3.63 -6.03
C LEU A 108 -5.98 -3.26 -4.63
N GLY A 109 -4.68 -3.40 -4.41
CA GLY A 109 -4.04 -2.97 -3.17
C GLY A 109 -4.27 -3.87 -1.97
N LYS A 110 -4.69 -5.11 -2.19
CA LYS A 110 -4.79 -6.11 -1.13
C LYS A 110 -3.39 -6.48 -0.65
N ILE A 111 -3.21 -6.49 0.67
CA ILE A 111 -2.00 -7.02 1.30
C ILE A 111 -2.36 -8.12 2.29
N LYS A 112 -1.37 -8.93 2.63
CA LYS A 112 -1.41 -9.86 3.75
C LYS A 112 -0.09 -9.73 4.52
N ILE A 113 -0.15 -9.80 5.83
CA ILE A 113 1.02 -9.72 6.70
C ILE A 113 1.28 -11.10 7.30
N SER A 114 2.55 -11.45 7.40
CA SER A 114 3.03 -12.60 8.17
C SER A 114 4.26 -12.17 8.95
N THR A 115 4.39 -12.68 10.16
CA THR A 115 5.53 -12.46 11.07
C THR A 115 6.35 -13.73 11.14
#